data_AF-A0A4Y5SMD0-F1
#
_entry.id   AF-A0A4Y5SMD0-F1
#
_cell.length_a   1.000
_cell.length_b   1.000
_cell.length_c   1.000
_cell.angle_alpha   90.00
_cell.angle_beta   90.00
_cell.angle_gamma   90.00
#
_symmetry.space_group_name_H-M   'P 1'
#
loop_
_entity.id
_entity.type
_entity.pdbx_description
1 polymer ?
#
loop_
_entity_poly.entity_id
_entity_poly.type
_entity_poly.pdbx_seq_one_letter_code
_entity_poly.pdbx_strand_id
1 'polypeptide(L)'
;MTMPDEVQEVRILEKPWVEKYRPARLDDIVGQAHIVKRLKHYARTGSMPHLLFAGPPGVGKTSATLALVRELFGEHWKHNFLELNASVSKDTPILVRIDGRVVRTTFAELDKIYFDGNDGEVAYKDAYNLEVLTVDENYRVRWSRVSKIIRHRVPVILRVHLEGGGKLELTGNHSVMVLTENGLETIKASELREGSVLLSFTANLEGFLDILDVGNYRVKESSRVRTFEKLPVGEELSYMLGLYAAEGAVGFKGNTSGQIIYTLGGHEGELIDRVRAFAENLGISVYENDVGSAFDRSRKSGHQLRLLNTQLARFFEDSFYDGNGRRAVNKRIPGFVFEFPVQERIAFLKGLADGDGTGEWGGVVRVSSVSRDMLIDTVWLARISGVEASLFEREARLIWGEA
;
A
#
# COMPACT_ATOMS: atom_id res chain seq x y z
N MET A 1 -7.06 13.53 -26.95
CA MET A 1 -6.39 12.99 -25.75
C MET A 1 -5.14 12.30 -26.23
N THR A 2 -4.04 13.03 -26.23
CA THR A 2 -2.74 12.59 -26.70
C THR A 2 -2.18 11.58 -25.70
N MET A 3 -1.78 10.41 -26.22
CA MET A 3 -0.95 9.45 -25.51
C MET A 3 0.36 10.14 -25.09
N PRO A 4 1.01 9.74 -24.00
CA PRO A 4 2.38 10.17 -23.76
C PRO A 4 3.27 9.57 -24.87
N ASP A 5 4.00 10.44 -25.57
CA ASP A 5 5.01 10.07 -26.55
C ASP A 5 6.18 9.34 -25.85
N GLU A 6 6.50 8.16 -26.36
CA GLU A 6 7.63 7.27 -26.00
C GLU A 6 7.58 6.55 -24.63
N VAL A 7 7.20 5.27 -24.67
CA VAL A 7 7.71 4.27 -23.72
C VAL A 7 9.06 3.79 -24.27
N GLN A 8 10.16 4.28 -23.71
CA GLN A 8 11.48 3.69 -23.95
C GLN A 8 11.65 2.46 -23.06
N GLU A 9 11.81 1.28 -23.67
CA GLU A 9 12.46 0.14 -23.04
C GLU A 9 13.95 0.47 -22.87
N VAL A 10 14.34 0.90 -21.67
CA VAL A 10 15.73 1.20 -21.33
C VAL A 10 16.40 -0.08 -20.84
N ARG A 11 17.31 -0.63 -21.65
CA ARG A 11 18.32 -1.59 -21.16
C ARG A 11 19.06 -0.96 -19.98
N ILE A 12 19.24 -1.74 -18.91
CA ILE A 12 19.91 -1.33 -17.65
C ILE A 12 21.12 -0.45 -17.99
N LEU A 13 20.99 0.84 -17.71
CA LEU A 13 22.11 1.75 -17.78
C LEU A 13 23.11 1.28 -16.73
N GLU A 14 24.34 0.98 -17.15
CA GLU A 14 25.50 1.07 -16.27
C GLU A 14 25.33 2.33 -15.40
N LYS A 15 25.59 2.18 -14.09
CA LYS A 15 25.57 3.25 -13.07
C LYS A 15 25.91 4.61 -13.72
N PRO A 16 25.06 5.66 -13.60
CA PRO A 16 25.25 6.93 -14.30
C PRO A 16 26.70 7.41 -14.20
N TRP A 17 27.28 7.97 -15.25
CA TRP A 17 28.72 8.29 -15.31
C TRP A 17 29.21 9.05 -14.06
N VAL A 18 28.40 10.00 -13.58
CA VAL A 18 28.64 10.80 -12.37
C VAL A 18 28.69 9.94 -11.09
N GLU A 19 27.91 8.87 -11.03
CA GLU A 19 27.89 7.89 -9.94
C GLU A 19 28.97 6.81 -10.07
N LYS A 20 29.33 6.44 -11.31
CA LYS A 20 30.42 5.49 -11.61
C LYS A 20 31.78 6.06 -11.23
N TYR A 21 32.02 7.34 -11.50
CA TYR A 21 33.26 8.06 -11.20
C TYR A 21 33.14 9.00 -9.99
N ARG A 22 32.15 8.78 -9.11
CA ARG A 22 31.98 9.59 -7.90
C ARG A 22 33.25 9.45 -7.02
N PRO A 23 33.89 10.57 -6.61
CA PRO A 23 35.07 10.54 -5.74
C PRO A 23 34.83 9.73 -4.46
N ALA A 24 35.72 8.78 -4.16
CA ALA A 24 35.63 7.96 -2.97
C ALA A 24 36.41 8.57 -1.79
N ARG A 25 37.47 9.31 -2.07
CA ARG A 25 38.36 9.99 -1.12
C ARG A 25 38.48 11.48 -1.45
N LEU A 26 38.92 12.30 -0.50
CA LEU A 26 39.11 13.73 -0.76
C LEU A 26 40.19 13.99 -1.83
N ASP A 27 41.15 13.07 -1.99
CA ASP A 27 42.15 13.10 -3.07
C ASP A 27 41.57 12.87 -4.47
N ASP A 28 40.43 12.19 -4.57
CA ASP A 28 39.81 11.87 -5.85
C ASP A 28 38.96 13.04 -6.37
N ILE A 29 38.79 14.11 -5.58
CA ILE A 29 38.02 15.30 -5.97
C ILE A 29 38.88 16.16 -6.90
N VAL A 30 38.43 16.29 -8.15
CA VAL A 30 39.06 17.17 -9.14
C VAL A 30 38.55 18.61 -8.98
N GLY A 31 39.48 19.55 -8.75
CA GLY A 31 39.18 20.97 -8.55
C GLY A 31 38.95 21.36 -7.08
N GLN A 32 38.52 22.62 -6.85
CA GLN A 32 38.20 23.13 -5.50
C GLN A 32 39.32 22.96 -4.46
N ALA A 33 40.59 23.11 -4.87
CA ALA A 33 41.77 22.76 -4.07
C ALA A 33 41.78 23.36 -2.66
N HIS A 34 41.31 24.59 -2.50
CA HIS A 34 41.21 25.25 -1.20
C HIS A 34 40.17 24.57 -0.27
N ILE A 35 39.02 24.15 -0.81
CA ILE A 35 37.99 23.42 -0.06
C ILE A 35 38.53 22.05 0.33
N VAL A 36 39.07 21.29 -0.63
CA VAL A 36 39.65 19.96 -0.40
C VAL A 36 40.74 20.00 0.68
N LYS A 37 41.62 21.00 0.64
CA LYS A 37 42.66 21.21 1.66
C LYS A 37 42.07 21.40 3.07
N ARG A 38 40.99 22.17 3.21
CA ARG A 38 40.30 22.37 4.50
C ARG A 38 39.62 21.09 4.97
N LEU A 39 38.91 20.39 4.09
CA LEU A 39 38.25 19.12 4.42
C LEU A 39 39.26 18.08 4.92
N LYS A 40 40.42 17.95 4.26
CA LYS A 40 41.51 17.07 4.71
C LYS A 40 42.06 17.47 6.07
N HIS A 41 42.14 18.77 6.36
CA HIS A 41 42.57 19.22 7.68
C HIS A 41 41.57 18.84 8.77
N TYR A 42 40.26 18.98 8.51
CA TYR A 42 39.21 18.53 9.44
C TYR A 42 39.25 17.02 9.64
N ALA A 43 39.43 16.25 8.55
CA ALA A 43 39.57 14.80 8.63
C ALA A 43 40.74 14.37 9.53
N ARG A 44 41.93 14.96 9.32
CA ARG A 44 43.14 14.64 10.10
C ARG A 44 43.07 15.03 11.57
N THR A 45 42.41 16.15 11.86
CA THR A 45 42.32 16.66 13.25
C THR A 45 41.21 16.00 14.04
N GLY A 46 40.27 15.29 13.39
CA GLY A 46 39.10 14.70 14.03
C GLY A 46 38.11 15.73 14.58
N SER A 47 38.35 17.02 14.36
CA SER A 47 37.56 18.14 14.89
C SER A 47 36.83 18.83 13.75
N MET A 48 35.57 18.45 13.52
CA MET A 48 34.75 19.02 12.46
C MET A 48 33.84 20.14 12.99
N PRO A 49 33.89 21.35 12.43
CA PRO A 49 32.86 22.35 12.67
C PRO A 49 31.54 21.96 11.99
N HIS A 50 30.44 22.66 12.27
CA HIS A 50 29.25 22.54 11.44
C HIS A 50 29.53 23.09 10.03
N LEU A 51 29.36 22.24 9.01
CA LEU A 51 29.67 22.56 7.61
C LEU A 51 28.38 22.69 6.80
N LEU A 52 28.23 23.81 6.08
CA LEU A 52 27.22 23.98 5.03
C LEU A 52 27.93 24.00 3.68
N PHE A 53 27.58 23.05 2.81
CA PHE A 53 28.07 23.02 1.43
C PHE A 53 27.05 23.72 0.52
N ALA A 54 27.41 24.90 0.00
CA ALA A 54 26.55 25.71 -0.86
C ALA A 54 27.09 25.82 -2.28
N GLY A 55 26.20 25.91 -3.27
CA GLY A 55 26.54 26.06 -4.69
C GLY A 55 25.55 25.36 -5.64
N PRO A 56 25.66 25.59 -6.96
CA PRO A 56 24.77 25.00 -7.98
C PRO A 56 24.71 23.46 -7.92
N PRO A 57 23.63 22.81 -8.43
CA PRO A 57 23.58 21.35 -8.53
C PRO A 57 24.73 20.81 -9.40
N GLY A 58 25.21 19.60 -9.09
CA GLY A 58 26.28 18.95 -9.87
C GLY A 58 27.74 19.36 -9.54
N VAL A 59 27.98 20.39 -8.74
CA VAL A 59 29.35 20.87 -8.42
C VAL A 59 30.12 20.02 -7.38
N GLY A 60 29.65 18.80 -7.06
CA GLY A 60 30.36 17.87 -6.18
C GLY A 60 30.14 18.05 -4.68
N LYS A 61 29.13 18.82 -4.23
CA LYS A 61 28.82 19.05 -2.81
C LYS A 61 28.61 17.74 -2.03
N THR A 62 27.66 16.92 -2.46
CA THR A 62 27.37 15.62 -1.84
C THR A 62 28.55 14.66 -1.93
N SER A 63 29.29 14.69 -3.05
CA SER A 63 30.49 13.87 -3.23
C SER A 63 31.60 14.25 -2.25
N ALA A 64 31.80 15.55 -2.01
CA ALA A 64 32.76 16.04 -1.03
C ALA A 64 32.38 15.64 0.40
N THR A 65 31.09 15.69 0.76
CA THR A 65 30.61 15.20 2.05
C THR A 65 30.88 13.70 2.23
N LEU A 66 30.54 12.87 1.23
CA LEU A 66 30.77 11.43 1.32
C LEU A 66 32.27 11.08 1.40
N ALA A 67 33.10 11.74 0.61
CA ALA A 67 34.55 11.57 0.64
C ALA A 67 35.14 11.96 2.01
N LEU A 68 34.70 13.08 2.58
CA LEU A 68 35.10 13.53 3.92
C LEU A 68 34.72 12.50 5.00
N VAL A 69 33.48 12.02 4.96
CA VAL A 69 32.93 11.08 5.94
C VAL A 69 33.67 9.74 5.89
N ARG A 70 33.99 9.24 4.69
CA ARG A 70 34.83 8.05 4.51
C ARG A 70 36.23 8.23 5.08
N GLU A 71 36.82 9.41 4.91
CA GLU A 71 38.17 9.70 5.42
C GLU A 71 38.18 9.82 6.96
N LEU A 72 37.10 10.31 7.56
CA LEU A 72 36.94 10.43 9.01
C LEU A 72 36.70 9.10 9.71
N PHE A 73 35.82 8.27 9.15
CA PHE A 73 35.30 7.08 9.84
C PHE A 73 35.78 5.76 9.23
N GLY A 74 36.59 5.82 8.16
CA GLY A 74 37.17 4.65 7.50
C GLY A 74 36.09 3.67 7.02
N GLU A 75 36.31 2.38 7.29
CA GLU A 75 35.40 1.30 6.87
C GLU A 75 34.02 1.37 7.55
N HIS A 76 33.93 1.96 8.75
CA HIS A 76 32.70 2.06 9.54
C HIS A 76 31.88 3.34 9.27
N TRP A 77 32.20 4.07 8.20
CA TRP A 77 31.56 5.36 7.91
C TRP A 77 30.04 5.28 7.75
N LYS A 78 29.51 4.17 7.23
CA LYS A 78 28.06 3.95 7.05
C LYS A 78 27.29 4.00 8.38
N HIS A 79 27.90 3.57 9.49
CA HIS A 79 27.25 3.59 10.81
C HIS A 79 27.24 4.98 11.46
N ASN A 80 28.10 5.88 10.99
CA ASN A 80 28.33 7.20 11.58
C ASN A 80 27.84 8.34 10.66
N PHE A 81 27.04 8.00 9.64
CA PHE A 81 26.59 8.94 8.63
C PHE A 81 25.12 8.73 8.28
N LEU A 82 24.35 9.81 8.34
CA LEU A 82 22.93 9.82 7.97
C LEU A 82 22.73 10.67 6.71
N GLU A 83 22.41 10.02 5.58
CA GLU A 83 22.04 10.71 4.33
C GLU A 83 20.52 10.79 4.19
N LEU A 84 19.95 11.98 4.39
CA LEU A 84 18.52 12.24 4.24
C LEU A 84 18.16 12.59 2.78
N ASN A 85 18.42 11.68 1.83
CA ASN A 85 18.09 11.86 0.40
C ASN A 85 17.15 10.77 -0.16
N ALA A 86 16.44 10.07 0.73
CA ALA A 86 15.63 8.93 0.37
C ALA A 86 14.21 9.35 0.00
N SER A 87 13.89 9.33 -1.30
CA SER A 87 12.53 9.57 -1.82
C SER A 87 11.97 8.39 -2.59
N VAL A 88 10.65 8.22 -2.47
CA VAL A 88 9.81 7.27 -3.21
C VAL A 88 8.84 8.03 -4.12
N SER A 89 8.28 7.36 -5.13
CA SER A 89 7.32 8.01 -6.01
C SER A 89 6.04 8.38 -5.27
N LYS A 90 5.40 9.49 -5.68
CA LYS A 90 4.15 9.97 -5.07
C LYS A 90 3.02 8.94 -5.12
N ASP A 91 3.03 8.09 -6.15
CA ASP A 91 1.99 7.08 -6.40
C ASP A 91 2.28 5.75 -5.66
N THR A 92 3.38 5.67 -4.92
CA THR A 92 3.72 4.48 -4.12
C THR A 92 2.67 4.29 -3.02
N PRO A 93 1.97 3.14 -3.00
CA PRO A 93 1.02 2.84 -1.94
C PRO A 93 1.74 2.52 -0.64
N ILE A 94 1.17 2.96 0.48
CA ILE A 94 1.70 2.74 1.83
C ILE A 94 0.53 2.50 2.79
N LEU A 95 0.70 1.54 3.70
CA LEU A 95 -0.21 1.36 4.83
C LEU A 95 0.32 2.16 6.03
N VAL A 96 -0.50 3.07 6.53
CA VAL A 96 -0.15 3.97 7.63
C VAL A 96 -1.21 3.93 8.71
N ARG A 97 -0.89 4.48 9.88
CA ARG A 97 -1.88 4.85 10.88
C ARG A 97 -1.90 6.37 11.03
N ILE A 98 -3.06 6.99 10.84
CA ILE A 98 -3.26 8.43 11.04
C ILE A 98 -4.30 8.58 12.14
N ASP A 99 -3.94 9.29 13.21
CA ASP A 99 -4.83 9.52 14.36
C ASP A 99 -5.41 8.22 14.95
N GLY A 100 -4.59 7.17 15.01
CA GLY A 100 -4.99 5.87 15.53
C GLY A 100 -5.73 4.97 14.52
N ARG A 101 -6.05 5.48 13.32
CA ARG A 101 -6.77 4.74 12.29
C ARG A 101 -5.87 4.20 11.19
N VAL A 102 -6.01 2.93 10.85
CA VAL A 102 -5.24 2.29 9.78
C VAL A 102 -5.84 2.68 8.43
N VAL A 103 -5.01 3.24 7.56
CA VAL A 103 -5.40 3.74 6.24
C VAL A 103 -4.35 3.31 5.24
N ARG A 104 -4.80 2.64 4.17
CA ARG A 104 -3.98 2.51 2.96
C ARG A 104 -4.07 3.84 2.21
N THR A 105 -2.94 4.41 1.85
CA THR A 105 -2.82 5.72 1.21
C THR A 105 -1.67 5.72 0.20
N THR A 106 -1.40 6.84 -0.43
CA THR A 106 -0.20 7.11 -1.23
C THR A 106 0.56 8.31 -0.67
N PHE A 107 1.81 8.50 -1.08
CA PHE A 107 2.57 9.70 -0.73
C PHE A 107 1.95 10.98 -1.32
N ALA A 108 1.25 10.88 -2.47
CA ALA A 108 0.48 11.99 -3.05
C ALA A 108 -0.73 12.38 -2.18
N GLU A 109 -1.37 11.42 -1.52
CA GLU A 109 -2.48 11.68 -0.60
C GLU A 109 -1.96 12.21 0.74
N LEU A 110 -0.85 11.66 1.26
CA LEU A 110 -0.18 12.22 2.43
C LEU A 110 0.29 13.66 2.18
N ASP A 111 0.77 13.96 0.97
CA ASP A 111 1.16 15.32 0.59
C ASP A 111 0.01 16.31 0.81
N LYS A 112 -1.21 15.97 0.40
CA LYS A 112 -2.41 16.79 0.58
C LYS A 112 -2.83 16.97 2.05
N ILE A 113 -2.40 16.07 2.94
CA ILE A 113 -2.72 16.12 4.37
C ILE A 113 -1.73 17.02 5.10
N TYR A 114 -0.43 16.90 4.80
CA TYR A 114 0.63 17.55 5.59
C TYR A 114 1.16 18.84 4.97
N PHE A 115 1.07 18.99 3.65
CA PHE A 115 1.61 20.15 2.93
C PHE A 115 0.50 20.98 2.30
N ASP A 116 0.77 22.27 2.15
CA ASP A 116 -0.10 23.23 1.51
C ASP A 116 0.54 23.83 0.24
N GLY A 117 -0.23 24.64 -0.49
CA GLY A 117 0.23 25.26 -1.73
C GLY A 117 1.30 26.34 -1.55
N ASN A 118 1.58 26.77 -0.31
CA ASN A 118 2.63 27.74 0.00
C ASN A 118 3.98 27.07 0.30
N ASP A 119 3.97 25.77 0.59
CA ASP A 119 5.19 25.01 0.79
C ASP A 119 6.00 24.96 -0.52
N GLY A 120 7.28 25.35 -0.45
CA GLY A 120 8.18 25.37 -1.61
C GLY A 120 8.47 23.98 -2.20
N GLU A 121 9.39 23.94 -3.19
CA GLU A 121 9.79 22.68 -3.84
C GLU A 121 10.44 21.67 -2.89
N VAL A 122 11.00 22.12 -1.77
CA VAL A 122 11.50 21.29 -0.67
C VAL A 122 10.86 21.76 0.63
N ALA A 123 10.17 20.87 1.33
CA ALA A 123 9.45 21.19 2.56
C ALA A 123 9.55 20.05 3.60
N TYR A 124 9.50 20.44 4.86
CA TYR A 124 9.53 19.55 6.02
C TYR A 124 8.37 19.90 6.94
N LYS A 125 7.59 18.92 7.34
CA LYS A 125 6.47 19.11 8.28
C LYS A 125 6.56 18.09 9.39
N ASP A 126 6.11 18.48 10.57
CA ASP A 126 5.88 17.56 11.68
C ASP A 126 4.72 16.62 11.36
N ALA A 127 4.86 15.33 11.71
CA ALA A 127 3.88 14.30 11.40
C ALA A 127 3.57 13.42 12.62
N TYR A 128 3.40 14.03 13.80
CA TYR A 128 3.29 13.30 15.07
C TYR A 128 2.07 12.37 15.18
N ASN A 129 1.04 12.58 14.36
CA ASN A 129 -0.14 11.72 14.26
C ASN A 129 0.01 10.58 13.24
N LEU A 130 1.14 10.51 12.51
CA LEU A 130 1.44 9.48 11.53
C LEU A 130 2.29 8.38 12.15
N GLU A 131 1.84 7.13 11.97
CA GLU A 131 2.63 5.94 12.23
C GLU A 131 2.79 5.11 10.95
N VAL A 132 3.93 4.49 10.79
CA VAL A 132 4.25 3.62 9.64
C VAL A 132 4.69 2.26 10.15
N LEU A 133 4.58 1.25 9.29
CA LEU A 133 5.17 -0.05 9.55
C LEU A 133 6.69 0.03 9.43
N THR A 134 7.38 -0.53 10.43
CA THR A 134 8.84 -0.64 10.49
C THR A 134 9.23 -2.02 10.99
N VAL A 135 10.50 -2.37 10.83
CA VAL A 135 11.10 -3.60 11.31
C VAL A 135 12.09 -3.25 12.43
N ASP A 136 11.96 -3.90 13.58
CA ASP A 136 12.91 -3.70 14.69
C ASP A 136 14.17 -4.57 14.56
N GLU A 137 15.08 -4.43 15.50
CA GLU A 137 16.35 -5.19 15.55
C GLU A 137 16.18 -6.71 15.63
N ASN A 138 14.99 -7.20 16.00
CA ASN A 138 14.64 -8.61 16.06
C ASN A 138 13.82 -9.06 14.84
N TYR A 139 13.82 -8.26 13.76
CA TYR A 139 13.07 -8.48 12.53
C TYR A 139 11.55 -8.51 12.71
N ARG A 140 11.02 -7.92 13.79
CA ARG A 140 9.57 -7.88 14.02
C ARG A 140 8.96 -6.63 13.40
N VAL A 141 7.87 -6.82 12.67
CA VAL A 141 7.10 -5.72 12.09
C VAL A 141 6.26 -5.05 13.19
N ARG A 142 6.35 -3.73 13.30
CA ARG A 142 5.58 -2.93 14.27
C ARG A 142 5.22 -1.55 13.73
N TRP A 143 4.24 -0.92 14.36
CA TRP A 143 3.93 0.50 14.14
C TRP A 143 4.98 1.37 14.82
N SER A 144 5.43 2.43 14.14
CA SER A 144 6.32 3.44 14.71
C SER A 144 5.91 4.84 14.28
N ARG A 145 5.96 5.77 15.23
CA ARG A 145 5.67 7.18 14.98
C ARG A 145 6.67 7.81 14.02
N VAL A 146 6.16 8.65 13.14
CA VAL A 146 6.94 9.48 12.23
C VAL A 146 7.16 10.84 12.89
N SER A 147 8.41 11.30 12.93
CA SER A 147 8.73 12.64 13.47
C SER A 147 8.51 13.73 12.42
N LYS A 148 8.94 13.47 11.19
CA LYS A 148 8.88 14.42 10.07
C LYS A 148 8.47 13.72 8.79
N ILE A 149 7.69 14.42 7.98
CA ILE A 149 7.45 14.09 6.57
C ILE A 149 8.17 15.12 5.71
N ILE A 150 8.77 14.65 4.61
CA ILE A 150 9.62 15.46 3.73
C ILE A 150 9.09 15.38 2.31
N ARG A 151 8.98 16.53 1.65
CA ARG A 151 8.65 16.65 0.24
C ARG A 151 9.81 17.27 -0.51
N HIS A 152 10.22 16.67 -1.61
CA HIS A 152 11.14 17.31 -2.56
C HIS A 152 10.99 16.78 -3.99
N ARG A 153 11.37 17.60 -4.97
CA ARG A 153 11.39 17.20 -6.38
C ARG A 153 12.65 16.43 -6.73
N VAL A 154 12.50 15.36 -7.49
CA VAL A 154 13.61 14.54 -7.98
C VAL A 154 13.56 14.40 -9.50
N PRO A 155 14.71 14.51 -10.20
CA PRO A 155 14.73 14.52 -11.66
C PRO A 155 14.61 13.11 -12.27
N VAL A 156 14.99 12.07 -11.52
CA VAL A 156 15.08 10.69 -12.01
C VAL A 156 14.52 9.74 -10.98
N ILE A 157 13.67 8.81 -11.43
CA ILE A 157 13.12 7.70 -10.65
C ILE A 157 13.63 6.40 -11.28
N LEU A 158 14.19 5.52 -10.46
CA LEU A 158 14.51 4.14 -10.82
C LEU A 158 13.25 3.28 -10.67
N ARG A 159 13.01 2.43 -11.67
CA ARG A 159 11.97 1.40 -11.62
C ARG A 159 12.64 0.04 -11.49
N VAL A 160 12.42 -0.63 -10.36
CA VAL A 160 12.95 -1.96 -10.06
C VAL A 160 11.81 -2.98 -10.21
N HIS A 161 11.99 -3.97 -11.06
CA HIS A 161 11.04 -5.07 -11.24
C HIS A 161 11.41 -6.23 -10.31
N LEU A 162 10.42 -6.79 -9.62
CA LEU A 162 10.63 -7.89 -8.68
C LEU A 162 10.18 -9.22 -9.32
N GLU A 163 10.93 -10.29 -9.11
CA GLU A 163 10.63 -11.62 -9.65
C GLU A 163 9.29 -12.17 -9.12
N GLY A 164 9.00 -11.94 -7.84
CA GLY A 164 7.73 -12.29 -7.21
C GLY A 164 6.53 -11.46 -7.67
N GLY A 165 6.70 -10.59 -8.67
CA GLY A 165 5.69 -9.65 -9.15
C GLY A 165 5.82 -8.26 -8.50
N GLY A 166 5.38 -7.25 -9.26
CA GLY A 166 5.35 -5.86 -8.81
C GLY A 166 6.55 -5.04 -9.27
N LYS A 167 6.50 -3.76 -8.94
CA LYS A 167 7.55 -2.78 -9.26
C LYS A 167 7.73 -1.82 -8.10
N LEU A 168 8.98 -1.44 -7.85
CA LEU A 168 9.32 -0.36 -6.92
C LEU A 168 9.77 0.85 -7.73
N GLU A 169 9.24 2.02 -7.41
CA GLU A 169 9.59 3.28 -8.07
C GLU A 169 10.17 4.25 -7.04
N LEU A 170 11.49 4.43 -7.07
CA LEU A 170 12.23 5.17 -6.06
C LEU A 170 13.47 5.87 -6.64
N THR A 171 14.03 6.81 -5.90
CA THR A 171 15.25 7.52 -6.33
C THR A 171 16.49 6.65 -6.18
N GLY A 172 17.51 6.88 -7.01
CA GLY A 172 18.77 6.11 -6.93
C GLY A 172 19.55 6.23 -5.63
N ASN A 173 19.30 7.29 -4.84
CA ASN A 173 19.90 7.47 -3.51
C ASN A 173 19.03 6.94 -2.37
N HIS A 174 17.80 6.47 -2.65
CA HIS A 174 16.95 5.87 -1.64
C HIS A 174 17.62 4.60 -1.11
N SER A 175 17.64 4.46 0.20
CA SER A 175 18.22 3.31 0.88
C SER A 175 17.20 2.18 0.92
N VAL A 176 17.61 0.99 0.49
CA VAL A 176 16.80 -0.23 0.52
C VAL A 176 17.52 -1.29 1.33
N MET A 177 16.75 -2.16 2.00
CA MET A 177 17.29 -3.27 2.77
C MET A 177 17.38 -4.52 1.88
N VAL A 178 18.58 -5.10 1.80
CA VAL A 178 18.86 -6.31 1.06
C VAL A 178 19.42 -7.39 1.99
N LEU A 179 19.10 -8.65 1.68
CA LEU A 179 19.71 -9.79 2.33
C LEU A 179 21.00 -10.16 1.59
N THR A 180 22.13 -10.15 2.32
CA THR A 180 23.45 -10.56 1.84
C THR A 180 23.92 -11.78 2.62
N GLU A 181 25.08 -12.33 2.26
CA GLU A 181 25.75 -13.40 3.02
C GLU A 181 26.07 -12.99 4.47
N ASN A 182 26.18 -11.68 4.75
CA ASN A 182 26.45 -11.14 6.08
C ASN A 182 25.16 -10.77 6.85
N GLY A 183 23.98 -11.05 6.29
CA GLY A 183 22.68 -10.71 6.87
C GLY A 183 22.04 -9.50 6.21
N LEU A 184 21.22 -8.75 6.96
CA LEU A 184 20.47 -7.61 6.42
C LEU A 184 21.38 -6.37 6.32
N GLU A 185 21.59 -5.89 5.10
CA GLU A 185 22.36 -4.68 4.84
C GLU A 185 21.51 -3.61 4.15
N THR A 186 21.85 -2.34 4.40
CA THR A 186 21.24 -1.21 3.70
C THR A 186 22.16 -0.77 2.55
N ILE A 187 21.62 -0.77 1.33
CA ILE A 187 22.32 -0.31 0.12
C ILE A 187 21.53 0.81 -0.57
N LYS A 188 22.18 1.55 -1.46
CA LYS A 188 21.46 2.51 -2.31
C LYS A 188 20.71 1.77 -3.41
N ALA A 189 19.55 2.27 -3.80
CA ALA A 189 18.77 1.70 -4.89
C ALA A 189 19.54 1.63 -6.23
N SER A 190 20.42 2.59 -6.49
CA SER A 190 21.32 2.59 -7.65
C SER A 190 22.41 1.51 -7.61
N GLU A 191 22.55 0.82 -6.48
CA GLU A 191 23.48 -0.30 -6.30
C GLU A 191 22.79 -1.66 -6.44
N LEU A 192 21.46 -1.69 -6.59
CA LEU A 192 20.72 -2.92 -6.86
C LEU A 192 21.19 -3.55 -8.18
N ARG A 193 21.31 -4.87 -8.15
CA ARG A 193 21.64 -5.71 -9.30
C ARG A 193 20.61 -6.82 -9.44
N GLU A 194 20.49 -7.38 -10.63
CA GLU A 194 19.73 -8.60 -10.83
C GLU A 194 20.19 -9.69 -9.85
N GLY A 195 19.25 -10.39 -9.21
CA GLY A 195 19.52 -11.34 -8.13
C GLY A 195 19.65 -10.73 -6.72
N SER A 196 19.57 -9.40 -6.56
CA SER A 196 19.53 -8.79 -5.22
C SER A 196 18.25 -9.20 -4.49
N VAL A 197 18.38 -9.78 -3.30
CA VAL A 197 17.25 -10.20 -2.47
C VAL A 197 16.81 -9.02 -1.59
N LEU A 198 15.66 -8.43 -1.89
CA LEU A 198 15.08 -7.34 -1.11
C LEU A 198 14.27 -7.87 0.06
N LEU A 199 14.30 -7.15 1.18
CA LEU A 199 13.45 -7.46 2.32
C LEU A 199 11.98 -7.19 1.95
N SER A 200 11.15 -8.23 2.09
CA SER A 200 9.69 -8.12 2.18
C SER A 200 9.26 -8.55 3.57
N PHE A 201 7.98 -8.37 3.91
CA PHE A 201 7.46 -8.79 5.20
C PHE A 201 6.11 -9.51 5.08
N THR A 202 5.91 -10.43 6.01
CA THR A 202 4.64 -11.05 6.36
C THR A 202 4.60 -11.07 7.89
N ALA A 203 3.51 -10.61 8.48
CA ALA A 203 3.39 -10.44 9.93
C ALA A 203 1.94 -10.66 10.38
N ASN A 204 1.76 -11.10 11.62
CA ASN A 204 0.45 -11.13 12.29
C ASN A 204 0.32 -9.87 13.14
N LEU A 205 -0.14 -8.77 12.54
CA LEU A 205 -0.36 -7.53 13.29
C LEU A 205 -1.71 -7.59 14.00
N GLU A 206 -1.71 -7.38 15.32
CA GLU A 206 -2.95 -7.36 16.09
C GLU A 206 -3.92 -6.29 15.56
N GLY A 207 -5.18 -6.68 15.45
CA GLY A 207 -6.30 -5.78 15.21
C GLY A 207 -7.19 -5.73 16.44
N PHE A 208 -7.88 -4.61 16.60
CA PHE A 208 -8.63 -4.27 17.81
C PHE A 208 -10.09 -3.93 17.52
N LEU A 209 -10.50 -3.86 16.25
CA LEU A 209 -11.85 -3.45 15.88
C LEU A 209 -12.79 -4.66 15.82
N ASP A 210 -13.53 -4.85 16.90
CA ASP A 210 -14.50 -5.93 17.10
C ASP A 210 -15.96 -5.49 16.86
N ILE A 211 -16.20 -4.19 16.64
CA ILE A 211 -17.52 -3.62 16.38
C ILE A 211 -17.42 -2.51 15.32
N LEU A 212 -18.25 -2.59 14.28
CA LEU A 212 -18.44 -1.53 13.30
C LEU A 212 -19.56 -0.58 13.74
N ASP A 213 -19.27 0.72 13.79
CA ASP A 213 -20.29 1.75 13.97
C ASP A 213 -20.88 2.14 12.60
N VAL A 214 -22.18 1.91 12.44
CA VAL A 214 -22.94 2.23 11.23
C VAL A 214 -24.09 3.22 11.51
N GLY A 215 -24.18 3.75 12.73
CA GLY A 215 -25.23 4.67 13.17
C GLY A 215 -25.21 6.01 12.44
N ASN A 216 -24.04 6.40 11.90
CA ASN A 216 -23.89 7.63 11.11
C ASN A 216 -24.68 7.61 9.79
N TYR A 217 -25.04 6.44 9.26
CA TYR A 217 -25.77 6.30 7.98
C TYR A 217 -27.29 6.38 8.16
N ARG A 218 -27.78 7.41 8.86
CA ARG A 218 -29.19 7.55 9.27
C ARG A 218 -30.17 7.47 8.10
N VAL A 219 -31.26 6.75 8.33
CA VAL A 219 -32.43 6.65 7.44
C VAL A 219 -33.68 7.00 8.25
N LYS A 220 -34.74 7.47 7.59
CA LYS A 220 -36.01 7.74 8.25
C LYS A 220 -36.54 6.45 8.88
N GLU A 221 -36.73 6.46 10.19
CA GLU A 221 -37.26 5.30 10.92
C GLU A 221 -38.66 4.93 10.41
N SER A 222 -38.90 3.63 10.28
CA SER A 222 -40.22 3.06 10.05
C SER A 222 -40.25 1.63 10.58
N SER A 223 -41.44 1.12 10.92
CA SER A 223 -41.61 -0.24 11.44
C SER A 223 -41.16 -1.35 10.48
N ARG A 224 -40.90 -1.02 9.21
CA ARG A 224 -40.48 -1.95 8.16
C ARG A 224 -38.99 -1.89 7.84
N VAL A 225 -38.26 -0.91 8.38
CA VAL A 225 -36.84 -0.70 8.07
C VAL A 225 -36.02 -1.08 9.30
N ARG A 226 -35.22 -2.13 9.16
CA ARG A 226 -34.23 -2.51 10.17
C ARG A 226 -33.07 -1.52 10.12
N THR A 227 -32.76 -0.91 11.25
CA THR A 227 -31.58 -0.06 11.44
C THR A 227 -30.59 -0.70 12.41
N PHE A 228 -29.33 -0.31 12.28
CA PHE A 228 -28.21 -0.80 13.05
C PHE A 228 -27.44 0.40 13.58
N GLU A 229 -27.10 0.40 14.86
CA GLU A 229 -26.11 1.34 15.40
C GLU A 229 -24.72 0.73 15.29
N LYS A 230 -24.62 -0.55 15.66
CA LYS A 230 -23.38 -1.30 15.75
C LYS A 230 -23.55 -2.68 15.13
N LEU A 231 -22.54 -3.15 14.42
CA LEU A 231 -22.46 -4.52 13.92
C LEU A 231 -21.25 -5.22 14.56
N PRO A 232 -21.44 -6.35 15.27
CA PRO A 232 -20.32 -7.11 15.80
C PRO A 232 -19.49 -7.69 14.65
N VAL A 233 -18.19 -7.47 14.70
CA VAL A 233 -17.23 -8.07 13.78
C VAL A 233 -17.00 -9.50 14.23
N GLY A 234 -17.35 -10.43 13.35
CA GLY A 234 -17.10 -11.85 13.51
C GLY A 234 -16.91 -12.49 12.15
N GLU A 235 -16.57 -13.78 12.13
CA GLU A 235 -16.21 -14.51 10.92
C GLU A 235 -17.22 -14.31 9.78
N GLU A 236 -18.52 -14.44 10.07
CA GLU A 236 -19.56 -14.34 9.03
C GLU A 236 -19.70 -12.93 8.45
N LEU A 237 -19.70 -11.89 9.29
CA LEU A 237 -19.76 -10.51 8.79
C LEU A 237 -18.53 -10.20 7.94
N SER A 238 -17.34 -10.56 8.43
CA SER A 238 -16.08 -10.32 7.73
C SER A 238 -16.02 -11.06 6.40
N TYR A 239 -16.44 -12.32 6.36
CA TYR A 239 -16.55 -13.10 5.14
C TYR A 239 -17.53 -12.46 4.15
N MET A 240 -18.73 -12.05 4.59
CA MET A 240 -19.71 -11.40 3.72
C MET A 240 -19.22 -10.05 3.17
N LEU A 241 -18.47 -9.28 3.96
CA LEU A 241 -17.80 -8.06 3.50
C LEU A 241 -16.74 -8.36 2.43
N GLY A 242 -15.99 -9.46 2.57
CA GLY A 242 -15.06 -9.96 1.57
C GLY A 242 -15.76 -10.37 0.27
N LEU A 243 -16.83 -11.17 0.38
CA LEU A 243 -17.64 -11.59 -0.75
C LEU A 243 -18.28 -10.38 -1.46
N TYR A 244 -18.68 -9.35 -0.72
CA TYR A 244 -19.15 -8.09 -1.31
C TYR A 244 -18.04 -7.35 -2.06
N ALA A 245 -16.80 -7.35 -1.54
CA ALA A 245 -15.67 -6.75 -2.25
C ALA A 245 -15.50 -7.39 -3.65
N ALA A 246 -15.69 -8.69 -3.77
CA ALA A 246 -15.70 -9.40 -5.05
C ALA A 246 -16.99 -9.13 -5.86
N GLU A 247 -18.11 -9.70 -5.40
CA GLU A 247 -19.35 -9.87 -6.17
C GLU A 247 -20.44 -8.84 -5.85
N GLY A 248 -20.12 -7.89 -4.99
CA GLY A 248 -21.03 -6.91 -4.46
C GLY A 248 -21.20 -5.66 -5.32
N ALA A 249 -22.41 -5.10 -5.28
CA ALA A 249 -22.71 -3.75 -5.74
C ALA A 249 -23.80 -3.10 -4.88
N VAL A 250 -23.91 -1.79 -4.93
CA VAL A 250 -25.01 -1.03 -4.31
C VAL A 250 -25.91 -0.39 -5.35
N GLY A 251 -27.22 -0.54 -5.15
CA GLY A 251 -28.25 0.06 -5.99
C GLY A 251 -29.07 1.08 -5.20
N PHE A 252 -29.39 2.21 -5.84
CA PHE A 252 -30.27 3.23 -5.26
C PHE A 252 -31.37 3.60 -6.24
N LYS A 253 -32.60 3.75 -5.72
CA LYS A 253 -33.74 4.31 -6.43
C LYS A 253 -34.13 5.61 -5.72
N GLY A 254 -33.65 6.72 -6.25
CA GLY A 254 -33.72 8.02 -5.57
C GLY A 254 -32.97 8.01 -4.24
N ASN A 255 -33.36 8.89 -3.31
CA ASN A 255 -32.67 9.05 -2.03
C ASN A 255 -33.22 8.19 -0.90
N THR A 256 -34.31 7.45 -1.12
CA THR A 256 -35.10 6.79 -0.08
C THR A 256 -35.01 5.27 -0.09
N SER A 257 -34.46 4.67 -1.15
CA SER A 257 -34.42 3.22 -1.32
C SER A 257 -33.04 2.78 -1.82
N GLY A 258 -32.24 2.22 -0.93
CA GLY A 258 -30.96 1.57 -1.22
C GLY A 258 -31.03 0.06 -1.02
N GLN A 259 -30.17 -0.67 -1.73
CA GLN A 259 -30.02 -2.11 -1.63
C GLN A 259 -28.56 -2.52 -1.83
N ILE A 260 -28.15 -3.55 -1.09
CA ILE A 260 -26.89 -4.27 -1.30
C ILE A 260 -27.18 -5.44 -2.23
N ILE A 261 -26.36 -5.66 -3.24
CA ILE A 261 -26.59 -6.65 -4.29
C ILE A 261 -25.37 -7.57 -4.31
N TYR A 262 -25.59 -8.88 -4.14
CA TYR A 262 -24.60 -9.91 -4.46
C TYR A 262 -25.01 -10.54 -5.79
N THR A 263 -24.08 -10.64 -6.75
CA THR A 263 -24.31 -11.32 -8.03
C THR A 263 -23.43 -12.56 -8.07
N LEU A 264 -24.04 -13.75 -8.00
CA LEU A 264 -23.32 -15.01 -7.95
C LEU A 264 -23.63 -15.84 -9.20
N GLY A 265 -22.79 -16.81 -9.53
CA GLY A 265 -23.08 -17.83 -10.53
C GLY A 265 -24.25 -18.71 -10.09
N GLY A 266 -25.15 -19.09 -11.00
CA GLY A 266 -26.30 -19.94 -10.67
C GLY A 266 -25.94 -21.36 -10.19
N HIS A 267 -24.67 -21.75 -10.29
CA HIS A 267 -24.13 -23.03 -9.81
C HIS A 267 -23.53 -22.92 -8.40
N GLU A 268 -23.40 -21.70 -7.85
CA GLU A 268 -22.78 -21.42 -6.55
C GLU A 268 -23.81 -21.49 -5.42
N GLY A 269 -24.56 -22.60 -5.36
CA GLY A 269 -25.68 -22.78 -4.43
C GLY A 269 -25.31 -22.53 -2.96
N GLU A 270 -24.13 -22.99 -2.54
CA GLU A 270 -23.64 -22.79 -1.18
C GLU A 270 -23.43 -21.30 -0.84
N LEU A 271 -22.89 -20.51 -1.76
CA LEU A 271 -22.72 -19.06 -1.56
C LEU A 271 -24.06 -18.33 -1.54
N ILE A 272 -24.98 -18.72 -2.43
CA ILE A 272 -26.35 -18.17 -2.47
C ILE A 272 -27.05 -18.41 -1.13
N ASP A 273 -27.00 -19.64 -0.62
CA ASP A 273 -27.62 -20.01 0.65
C ASP A 273 -26.98 -19.27 1.83
N ARG A 274 -25.66 -19.07 1.79
CA ARG A 274 -24.92 -18.32 2.82
C ARG A 274 -25.32 -16.84 2.85
N VAL A 275 -25.43 -16.18 1.69
CA VAL A 275 -25.91 -14.78 1.61
C VAL A 275 -27.35 -14.67 2.11
N ARG A 276 -28.20 -15.66 1.82
CA ARG A 276 -29.59 -15.70 2.31
C ARG A 276 -29.64 -15.81 3.83
N ALA A 277 -28.87 -16.74 4.41
CA ALA A 277 -28.76 -16.93 5.85
C ALA A 277 -28.21 -15.67 6.56
N PHE A 278 -27.21 -15.02 5.97
CA PHE A 278 -26.68 -13.75 6.50
C PHE A 278 -27.75 -12.66 6.56
N ALA A 279 -28.54 -12.49 5.49
CA ALA A 279 -29.62 -11.51 5.46
C ALA A 279 -30.73 -11.82 6.47
N GLU A 280 -31.10 -13.11 6.61
CA GLU A 280 -32.08 -13.58 7.59
C GLU A 280 -31.62 -13.29 9.03
N ASN A 281 -30.36 -13.58 9.35
CA ASN A 281 -29.75 -13.30 10.65
C ASN A 281 -29.75 -11.81 11.00
N LEU A 282 -29.62 -10.93 10.00
CA LEU A 282 -29.74 -9.49 10.18
C LEU A 282 -31.20 -9.00 10.23
N GLY A 283 -32.18 -9.85 9.93
CA GLY A 283 -33.59 -9.48 9.80
C GLY A 283 -33.86 -8.56 8.60
N ILE A 284 -33.10 -8.73 7.52
CA ILE A 284 -33.20 -7.92 6.30
C ILE A 284 -33.96 -8.70 5.23
N SER A 285 -34.94 -8.06 4.60
CA SER A 285 -35.65 -8.66 3.46
C SER A 285 -34.74 -8.80 2.25
N VAL A 286 -34.83 -9.95 1.57
CA VAL A 286 -34.09 -10.24 0.34
C VAL A 286 -35.07 -10.31 -0.84
N TYR A 287 -34.67 -9.70 -1.96
CA TYR A 287 -35.29 -9.93 -3.26
C TYR A 287 -34.32 -10.68 -4.15
N GLU A 288 -34.76 -11.79 -4.74
CA GLU A 288 -33.93 -12.68 -5.56
C GLU A 288 -34.39 -12.64 -7.02
N ASN A 289 -33.44 -12.62 -7.95
CA ASN A 289 -33.74 -12.74 -9.37
C ASN A 289 -32.59 -13.39 -10.15
N ASP A 290 -32.91 -14.27 -11.08
CA ASP A 290 -31.92 -14.75 -12.06
C ASP A 290 -31.58 -13.65 -13.06
N VAL A 291 -30.31 -13.63 -13.49
CA VAL A 291 -29.81 -12.71 -14.49
C VAL A 291 -29.19 -13.45 -15.68
N GLY A 292 -29.45 -12.92 -16.87
CA GLY A 292 -28.88 -13.42 -18.11
C GLY A 292 -27.37 -13.17 -18.18
N SER A 293 -26.65 -14.02 -18.92
CA SER A 293 -25.23 -13.84 -19.19
C SER A 293 -24.97 -12.52 -19.93
N ALA A 294 -23.79 -11.94 -19.69
CA ALA A 294 -23.31 -10.77 -20.43
C ALA A 294 -23.19 -11.05 -21.96
N PHE A 295 -22.98 -12.31 -22.35
CA PHE A 295 -22.85 -12.74 -23.75
C PHE A 295 -24.18 -13.18 -24.37
N ASP A 296 -25.08 -13.77 -23.57
CA ASP A 296 -26.39 -14.22 -24.00
C ASP A 296 -27.44 -14.00 -22.89
N ARG A 297 -28.31 -13.01 -23.10
CA ARG A 297 -29.34 -12.64 -22.13
C ARG A 297 -30.47 -13.66 -22.01
N SER A 298 -30.59 -14.60 -22.95
CA SER A 298 -31.56 -15.70 -22.87
C SER A 298 -31.10 -16.80 -21.91
N ARG A 299 -29.78 -16.96 -21.74
CA ARG A 299 -29.18 -17.91 -20.81
C ARG A 299 -29.01 -17.27 -19.44
N LYS A 300 -29.90 -17.64 -18.51
CA LYS A 300 -29.76 -17.29 -17.09
C LYS A 300 -28.59 -18.04 -16.49
N SER A 301 -27.51 -17.33 -16.17
CA SER A 301 -26.28 -17.92 -15.61
C SER A 301 -25.84 -17.29 -14.29
N GLY A 302 -26.39 -16.12 -13.96
CA GLY A 302 -26.16 -15.49 -12.65
C GLY A 302 -27.45 -15.44 -11.83
N HIS A 303 -27.28 -15.27 -10.54
CA HIS A 303 -28.32 -15.17 -9.54
C HIS A 303 -28.02 -13.95 -8.65
N GLN A 304 -28.97 -13.03 -8.54
CA GLN A 304 -28.81 -11.80 -7.76
C GLN A 304 -29.62 -11.87 -6.48
N LEU A 305 -28.95 -11.69 -5.34
CA LEU A 305 -29.59 -11.47 -4.05
C LEU A 305 -29.50 -9.99 -3.69
N ARG A 306 -30.66 -9.35 -3.51
CA ARG A 306 -30.78 -7.92 -3.19
C ARG A 306 -31.27 -7.74 -1.76
N LEU A 307 -30.37 -7.39 -0.86
CA LEU A 307 -30.65 -7.08 0.53
C LEU A 307 -31.22 -5.66 0.63
N LEU A 308 -32.48 -5.55 1.02
CA LEU A 308 -33.24 -4.30 1.01
C LEU A 308 -32.98 -3.48 2.28
N ASN A 309 -31.81 -2.85 2.36
CA ASN A 309 -31.43 -1.99 3.47
C ASN A 309 -30.71 -0.72 2.99
N THR A 310 -31.34 0.44 3.20
CA THR A 310 -30.79 1.73 2.72
C THR A 310 -29.62 2.22 3.57
N GLN A 311 -29.63 1.96 4.89
CA GLN A 311 -28.55 2.35 5.79
C GLN A 311 -27.27 1.63 5.41
N LEU A 312 -27.35 0.30 5.32
CA LEU A 312 -26.20 -0.52 4.98
C LEU A 312 -25.76 -0.28 3.52
N ALA A 313 -26.68 -0.04 2.58
CA ALA A 313 -26.28 0.31 1.21
C ALA A 313 -25.44 1.60 1.17
N ARG A 314 -25.78 2.62 1.97
CA ARG A 314 -24.96 3.85 2.07
C ARG A 314 -23.63 3.59 2.75
N PHE A 315 -23.62 2.78 3.82
CA PHE A 315 -22.38 2.36 4.46
C PHE A 315 -21.45 1.64 3.48
N PHE A 316 -21.99 0.70 2.69
CA PHE A 316 -21.22 -0.05 1.70
C PHE A 316 -20.76 0.84 0.53
N GLU A 317 -21.57 1.81 0.09
CA GLU A 317 -21.17 2.80 -0.92
C GLU A 317 -19.96 3.63 -0.46
N ASP A 318 -20.00 4.10 0.79
CA ASP A 318 -18.94 4.94 1.36
C ASP A 318 -17.68 4.14 1.69
N SER A 319 -17.84 2.87 2.06
CA SER A 319 -16.73 2.03 2.56
C SER A 319 -15.93 1.34 1.45
N PHE A 320 -16.60 0.86 0.41
CA PHE A 320 -15.98 -0.02 -0.60
C PHE A 320 -15.63 0.68 -1.91
N TYR A 321 -15.88 1.99 -2.04
CA TYR A 321 -15.56 2.75 -3.23
C TYR A 321 -14.70 3.98 -2.91
N ASP A 322 -13.90 4.40 -3.86
CA ASP A 322 -12.98 5.55 -3.74
C ASP A 322 -13.65 6.94 -3.84
N GLY A 323 -14.99 7.00 -3.88
CA GLY A 323 -15.76 8.23 -4.08
C GLY A 323 -15.92 8.66 -5.55
N ASN A 324 -15.22 8.05 -6.51
CA ASN A 324 -15.31 8.37 -7.96
C ASN A 324 -16.40 7.56 -8.67
N GLY A 325 -17.37 7.04 -7.93
CA GLY A 325 -18.52 6.27 -8.41
C GLY A 325 -18.47 4.78 -8.10
N ARG A 326 -19.56 4.07 -8.39
CA ARG A 326 -19.83 2.68 -7.96
C ARG A 326 -19.38 1.59 -8.94
N ARG A 327 -18.31 1.84 -9.72
CA ARG A 327 -17.80 0.88 -10.71
C ARG A 327 -16.79 -0.07 -10.07
N ALA A 328 -16.63 -1.27 -10.64
CA ALA A 328 -15.64 -2.26 -10.17
C ALA A 328 -14.22 -1.69 -10.09
N VAL A 329 -13.81 -0.86 -11.06
CA VAL A 329 -12.49 -0.20 -11.08
C VAL A 329 -12.25 0.75 -9.90
N ASN A 330 -13.31 1.22 -9.25
CA ASN A 330 -13.25 2.13 -8.12
C ASN A 330 -13.34 1.41 -6.76
N LYS A 331 -13.45 0.07 -6.74
CA LYS A 331 -13.59 -0.70 -5.50
C LYS A 331 -12.30 -0.66 -4.68
N ARG A 332 -12.45 -0.71 -3.35
CA ARG A 332 -11.37 -0.72 -2.35
C ARG A 332 -11.71 -1.68 -1.21
N ILE A 333 -10.69 -2.14 -0.49
CA ILE A 333 -10.93 -2.73 0.84
C ILE A 333 -11.07 -1.58 1.83
N PRO A 334 -12.15 -1.53 2.64
CA PRO A 334 -12.34 -0.47 3.61
C PRO A 334 -11.21 -0.42 4.66
N GLY A 335 -10.80 0.78 5.06
CA GLY A 335 -9.71 0.99 6.04
C GLY A 335 -9.93 0.24 7.36
N PHE A 336 -11.17 0.16 7.82
CA PHE A 336 -11.53 -0.55 9.06
C PHE A 336 -11.26 -2.06 9.01
N VAL A 337 -11.21 -2.68 7.81
CA VAL A 337 -10.93 -4.12 7.68
C VAL A 337 -9.48 -4.40 8.09
N PHE A 338 -8.55 -3.46 7.86
CA PHE A 338 -7.17 -3.57 8.34
C PHE A 338 -7.07 -3.49 9.87
N GLU A 339 -8.12 -3.04 10.57
CA GLU A 339 -8.19 -2.97 12.04
C GLU A 339 -8.86 -4.20 12.67
N PHE A 340 -9.48 -5.08 11.88
CA PHE A 340 -10.09 -6.31 12.38
C PHE A 340 -9.05 -7.24 13.02
N PRO A 341 -9.43 -8.09 14.00
CA PRO A 341 -8.53 -9.13 14.46
C PRO A 341 -8.16 -10.09 13.31
N VAL A 342 -7.04 -10.81 13.48
CA VAL A 342 -6.40 -11.53 12.37
C VAL A 342 -7.33 -12.57 11.74
N GLN A 343 -8.11 -13.29 12.54
CA GLN A 343 -9.02 -14.33 12.03
C GLN A 343 -10.12 -13.74 11.16
N GLU A 344 -10.61 -12.55 11.51
CA GLU A 344 -11.64 -11.81 10.79
C GLU A 344 -11.08 -11.23 9.49
N ARG A 345 -9.81 -10.80 9.46
CA ARG A 345 -9.14 -10.44 8.19
C ARG A 345 -9.00 -11.65 7.27
N ILE A 346 -8.64 -12.80 7.82
CA ILE A 346 -8.55 -14.07 7.08
C ILE A 346 -9.94 -14.45 6.54
N ALA A 347 -11.00 -14.31 7.33
CA ALA A 347 -12.38 -14.56 6.90
C ALA A 347 -12.79 -13.62 5.75
N PHE A 348 -12.44 -12.33 5.84
CA PHE A 348 -12.64 -11.38 4.74
C PHE A 348 -11.89 -11.81 3.47
N LEU A 349 -10.62 -12.17 3.58
CA LEU A 349 -9.82 -12.64 2.45
C LEU A 349 -10.42 -13.91 1.83
N LYS A 350 -11.00 -14.79 2.65
CA LYS A 350 -11.70 -15.99 2.19
C LYS A 350 -12.96 -15.65 1.41
N GLY A 351 -13.79 -14.74 1.91
CA GLY A 351 -14.98 -14.28 1.18
C GLY A 351 -14.63 -13.62 -0.15
N LEU A 352 -13.55 -12.83 -0.18
CA LEU A 352 -13.05 -12.23 -1.41
C LEU A 352 -12.54 -13.30 -2.40
N ALA A 353 -11.84 -14.31 -1.90
CA ALA A 353 -11.33 -15.43 -2.69
C ALA A 353 -12.44 -16.33 -3.24
N ASP A 354 -13.49 -16.59 -2.48
CA ASP A 354 -14.59 -17.44 -2.93
C ASP A 354 -15.45 -16.75 -4.02
N GLY A 355 -15.40 -15.41 -4.12
CA GLY A 355 -16.04 -14.65 -5.20
C GLY A 355 -15.14 -14.45 -6.43
N ASP A 356 -14.02 -13.73 -6.27
CA ASP A 356 -13.15 -13.30 -7.39
C ASP A 356 -11.86 -14.14 -7.51
N GLY A 357 -11.72 -15.19 -6.71
CA GLY A 357 -10.51 -15.99 -6.60
C GLY A 357 -10.53 -17.28 -7.42
N THR A 358 -9.34 -17.76 -7.78
CA THR A 358 -9.12 -19.10 -8.33
C THR A 358 -7.98 -19.78 -7.60
N GLY A 359 -8.05 -21.10 -7.46
CA GLY A 359 -7.03 -21.90 -6.75
C GLY A 359 -7.59 -22.54 -5.48
N GLU A 360 -6.71 -22.85 -4.53
CA GLU A 360 -7.04 -23.60 -3.32
C GLU A 360 -6.69 -22.78 -2.08
N TRP A 361 -7.69 -22.55 -1.23
CA TRP A 361 -7.50 -21.87 0.05
C TRP A 361 -6.56 -22.67 0.96
N GLY A 362 -5.55 -22.02 1.53
CA GLY A 362 -4.49 -22.71 2.29
C GLY A 362 -3.37 -23.30 1.42
N GLY A 363 -3.46 -23.17 0.09
CA GLY A 363 -2.38 -23.42 -0.85
C GLY A 363 -2.01 -22.13 -1.58
N VAL A 364 -2.52 -21.98 -2.81
CA VAL A 364 -2.34 -20.76 -3.62
C VAL A 364 -3.69 -20.28 -4.13
N VAL A 365 -4.01 -19.04 -3.84
CA VAL A 365 -5.21 -18.34 -4.32
C VAL A 365 -4.82 -17.14 -5.17
N ARG A 366 -5.45 -16.97 -6.33
CA ARG A 366 -5.28 -15.83 -7.22
C ARG A 366 -6.57 -15.02 -7.24
N VAL A 367 -6.55 -13.82 -6.66
CA VAL A 367 -7.65 -12.87 -6.71
C VAL A 367 -7.45 -11.95 -7.91
N SER A 368 -8.42 -11.93 -8.83
CA SER A 368 -8.37 -11.07 -10.02
C SER A 368 -9.23 -9.84 -9.83
N SER A 369 -8.79 -8.67 -10.34
CA SER A 369 -9.65 -7.48 -10.34
C SER A 369 -9.25 -6.47 -11.42
N VAL A 370 -10.20 -5.65 -11.81
CA VAL A 370 -9.96 -4.44 -12.60
C VAL A 370 -9.60 -3.24 -11.72
N SER A 371 -9.85 -3.29 -10.41
CA SER A 371 -9.37 -2.28 -9.46
C SER A 371 -7.96 -2.63 -9.01
N ARG A 372 -6.98 -1.86 -9.49
CA ARG A 372 -5.59 -1.99 -9.04
C ARG A 372 -5.46 -1.73 -7.55
N ASP A 373 -6.23 -0.77 -7.04
CA ASP A 373 -6.20 -0.42 -5.63
C ASP A 373 -6.74 -1.55 -4.75
N MET A 374 -7.81 -2.22 -5.17
CA MET A 374 -8.32 -3.39 -4.44
C MET A 374 -7.27 -4.50 -4.38
N LEU A 375 -6.53 -4.76 -5.47
CA LEU A 375 -5.44 -5.75 -5.46
C LEU A 375 -4.29 -5.35 -4.52
N ILE A 376 -3.92 -4.07 -4.50
CA ILE A 376 -2.92 -3.53 -3.56
C ILE A 376 -3.41 -3.73 -2.13
N ASP A 377 -4.66 -3.35 -1.85
CA ASP A 377 -5.27 -3.48 -0.53
C ASP A 377 -5.30 -4.96 -0.10
N THR A 378 -5.65 -5.89 -0.99
CA THR A 378 -5.63 -7.35 -0.73
C THR A 378 -4.25 -7.84 -0.31
N VAL A 379 -3.20 -7.43 -1.03
CA VAL A 379 -1.81 -7.81 -0.70
C VAL A 379 -1.39 -7.25 0.66
N TRP A 380 -1.73 -6.00 0.96
CA TRP A 380 -1.47 -5.44 2.29
C TRP A 380 -2.22 -6.20 3.38
N LEU A 381 -3.51 -6.45 3.18
CA LEU A 381 -4.36 -7.14 4.16
C LEU A 381 -3.84 -8.56 4.44
N ALA A 382 -3.46 -9.31 3.40
CA ALA A 382 -2.87 -10.63 3.53
C ALA A 382 -1.56 -10.59 4.33
N ARG A 383 -0.62 -9.71 3.95
CA ARG A 383 0.70 -9.62 4.60
C ARG A 383 0.62 -9.26 6.07
N ILE A 384 -0.32 -8.39 6.48
CA ILE A 384 -0.51 -8.04 7.90
C ILE A 384 -1.34 -9.08 8.68
N SER A 385 -1.84 -10.11 8.00
CA SER A 385 -2.60 -11.22 8.56
C SER A 385 -1.82 -12.54 8.49
N GLY A 386 -0.51 -12.48 8.32
CA GLY A 386 0.35 -13.67 8.30
C GLY A 386 0.30 -14.48 7.00
N VAL A 387 -0.34 -13.98 5.94
CA VAL A 387 -0.45 -14.67 4.65
C VAL A 387 0.55 -14.04 3.67
N GLU A 388 1.40 -14.86 3.05
CA GLU A 388 2.30 -14.35 2.03
C GLU A 388 1.50 -13.88 0.81
N ALA A 389 1.89 -12.74 0.25
CA ALA A 389 1.18 -12.22 -0.90
C ALA A 389 2.06 -11.44 -1.87
N SER A 390 1.70 -11.55 -3.15
CA SER A 390 2.37 -10.91 -4.27
C SER A 390 1.38 -10.17 -5.15
N LEU A 391 1.82 -9.03 -5.69
CA LEU A 391 1.02 -8.19 -6.59
C LEU A 391 1.51 -8.32 -8.03
N PHE A 392 0.60 -8.64 -8.94
CA PHE A 392 0.83 -8.60 -10.39
C PHE A 392 -0.08 -7.54 -11.03
N GLU A 393 -0.01 -7.38 -12.34
CA GLU A 393 -0.72 -6.29 -13.04
C GLU A 393 -2.25 -6.37 -12.89
N ARG A 394 -2.81 -7.59 -12.87
CA ARG A 394 -4.27 -7.82 -12.82
C ARG A 394 -4.71 -8.86 -11.78
N GLU A 395 -3.78 -9.35 -10.97
CA GLU A 395 -4.06 -10.32 -9.92
C GLU A 395 -3.20 -10.08 -8.68
N ALA A 396 -3.74 -10.45 -7.52
CA ALA A 396 -3.02 -10.62 -6.28
C ALA A 396 -2.94 -12.12 -5.98
N ARG A 397 -1.76 -12.62 -5.63
CA ARG A 397 -1.57 -14.02 -5.24
C ARG A 397 -1.40 -14.10 -3.74
N LEU A 398 -2.21 -14.93 -3.10
CA LEU A 398 -2.10 -15.29 -1.70
C LEU A 398 -1.49 -16.69 -1.63
N ILE A 399 -0.46 -16.85 -0.81
CA ILE A 399 0.35 -18.06 -0.73
C ILE A 399 0.46 -18.45 0.74
N TRP A 400 0.14 -19.70 1.05
CA TRP A 400 0.45 -20.33 2.32
C TRP A 400 1.65 -21.24 2.08
N GLY A 401 2.67 -21.14 2.92
CA GLY A 401 3.77 -22.11 2.89
C GLY A 401 3.24 -23.50 3.23
N GLU A 402 3.88 -24.55 2.70
CA GLU A 402 3.69 -25.89 3.25
C GLU A 402 4.07 -25.85 4.74
N ALA A 403 3.12 -26.19 5.61
CA ALA A 403 3.29 -26.16 7.07
C ALA A 403 4.26 -27.22 7.58
#